data_AF-A0A925VI42-F1
#
_entry.id   AF-A0A925VI42-F1
#
_cell.length_a   1.000
_cell.length_b   1.000
_cell.length_c   1.000
_cell.angle_alpha   90.00
_cell.angle_beta   90.00
_cell.angle_gamma   90.00
#
_symmetry.space_group_name_H-M   'P 1'
#
loop_
_entity.id
_entity.type
_entity.pdbx_description
1 polymer ?
#
loop_
_entity_poly.entity_id
_entity_poly.type
_entity_poly.pdbx_seq_one_letter_code
_entity_poly.pdbx_strand_id
1 'polypeptide(L)'
;MTMTRWARRLRALLALLAVLTLGVGAPGAQASTTNHAAVVVQFADGTTDVRRISFTEPSISGLEALRRAGLAIEERAGAVCRVERVGCPAADCFCAAPQYWAYYHQRGGQWQYATTGAAAYQVTDGAVEGWSWGRAL
;
A
#
# COMPACT_ATOMS: atom_id res chain seq x y z
N MET A 1 -0.06 76.86 3.62
CA MET A 1 -0.61 75.97 2.57
C MET A 1 0.34 74.78 2.32
N THR A 2 0.53 73.84 3.27
CA THR A 2 1.48 72.70 3.06
C THR A 2 1.18 71.41 3.86
N MET A 3 0.47 71.44 4.99
CA MET A 3 0.35 70.26 5.88
C MET A 3 -0.60 69.15 5.43
N THR A 4 -1.62 69.44 4.61
CA THR A 4 -2.64 68.45 4.19
C THR A 4 -2.15 67.48 3.10
N ARG A 5 -1.11 67.84 2.36
CA ARG A 5 -0.55 67.00 1.28
C ARG A 5 0.34 65.88 1.82
N TRP A 6 0.97 66.07 2.98
CA TRP A 6 1.86 65.09 3.61
C TRP A 6 1.07 63.95 4.26
N ALA A 7 -0.01 64.26 4.98
CA ALA A 7 -0.90 63.26 5.58
C ALA A 7 -1.57 62.34 4.53
N ARG A 8 -1.89 62.89 3.34
CA ARG A 8 -2.44 62.12 2.22
C ARG A 8 -1.43 61.16 1.60
N ARG A 9 -0.16 61.56 1.48
CA ARG A 9 0.91 60.69 0.94
C ARG A 9 1.30 59.57 1.91
N LEU A 10 1.31 59.86 3.21
CA LEU A 10 1.53 58.85 4.27
C LEU A 10 0.43 57.79 4.32
N ARG A 11 -0.85 58.19 4.17
CA ARG A 11 -1.98 57.25 4.11
C ARG A 11 -1.94 56.36 2.85
N ALA A 12 -1.53 56.91 1.71
CA ALA A 12 -1.41 56.14 0.47
C ALA A 12 -0.27 55.11 0.52
N LEU A 13 0.87 55.46 1.14
CA LEU A 13 2.01 54.56 1.32
C LEU A 13 1.71 53.41 2.31
N LEU A 14 0.99 53.69 3.40
CA LEU A 14 0.54 52.66 4.36
C LEU A 14 -0.48 51.69 3.73
N ALA A 15 -1.37 52.19 2.88
CA ALA A 15 -2.31 51.34 2.15
C ALA A 15 -1.63 50.45 1.11
N LEU A 16 -0.58 50.95 0.43
CA LEU A 16 0.20 50.13 -0.51
C LEU A 16 1.04 49.05 0.18
N LEU A 17 1.62 49.33 1.36
CA LEU A 17 2.39 48.34 2.11
C LEU A 17 1.51 47.20 2.68
N ALA A 18 0.26 47.50 3.04
CA ALA A 18 -0.68 46.50 3.56
C ALA A 18 -1.19 45.52 2.48
N VAL A 19 -1.13 45.90 1.20
CA VAL A 19 -1.54 45.03 0.08
C VAL A 19 -0.44 44.02 -0.30
N LEU A 20 0.84 44.31 0.01
CA LEU A 20 1.96 43.43 -0.35
C LEU A 20 2.17 42.22 0.57
N THR A 21 1.48 42.13 1.71
CA THR A 21 1.65 41.03 2.68
C THR A 21 0.60 39.92 2.55
N LEU A 22 -0.33 40.02 1.60
CA LEU A 22 -1.41 39.04 1.36
C LEU A 22 -1.01 37.85 0.48
N GLY A 23 0.30 37.56 0.39
CA GLY A 23 0.81 36.28 -0.13
C GLY A 23 0.59 35.16 0.88
N VAL A 24 -0.67 34.88 1.19
CA VAL A 24 -1.08 33.73 2.02
C VAL A 24 -0.59 32.48 1.30
N GLY A 25 0.41 31.81 1.88
CA GLY A 25 0.88 30.51 1.40
C GLY A 25 -0.32 29.58 1.33
N ALA A 26 -0.68 29.18 0.11
CA ALA A 26 -1.63 28.09 -0.07
C ALA A 26 -1.06 26.88 0.67
N PRO A 27 -1.82 26.21 1.55
CA PRO A 27 -1.38 24.92 2.07
C PRO A 27 -1.11 24.05 0.85
N GLY A 28 0.15 23.64 0.67
CA GLY A 28 0.50 22.72 -0.39
C GLY A 28 -0.38 21.50 -0.23
N ALA A 29 -1.23 21.22 -1.23
CA ALA A 29 -1.95 19.98 -1.29
C ALA A 29 -0.90 18.87 -1.26
N GLN A 30 -0.74 18.21 -0.12
CA GLN A 30 0.02 16.97 -0.04
C GLN A 30 -0.75 15.99 -0.90
N ALA A 31 -0.31 15.82 -2.14
CA ALA A 31 -0.84 14.78 -3.00
C ALA A 31 -0.67 13.47 -2.23
N SER A 32 -1.78 12.86 -1.82
CA SER A 32 -1.76 11.53 -1.24
C SER A 32 -1.26 10.59 -2.34
N THR A 33 0.02 10.26 -2.33
CA THR A 33 0.59 9.29 -3.27
C THR A 33 -0.06 7.95 -2.98
N THR A 34 -0.91 7.51 -3.89
CA THR A 34 -1.51 6.18 -3.83
C THR A 34 -0.43 5.18 -4.20
N ASN A 35 -0.15 4.26 -3.28
CA ASN A 35 0.78 3.16 -3.50
C ASN A 35 0.05 2.01 -4.21
N HIS A 36 0.79 1.24 -4.98
CA HIS A 36 0.31 0.08 -5.70
C HIS A 36 1.22 -1.13 -5.47
N ALA A 37 0.62 -2.31 -5.41
CA ALA A 37 1.36 -3.57 -5.41
C ALA A 37 0.62 -4.60 -6.28
N ALA A 38 1.31 -5.66 -6.68
CA ALA A 38 0.69 -6.81 -7.31
C ALA A 38 0.75 -8.02 -6.37
N VAL A 39 -0.36 -8.76 -6.31
CA VAL A 39 -0.46 -10.04 -5.61
C VAL A 39 -0.67 -11.12 -6.67
N VAL A 40 0.25 -12.08 -6.72
CA VAL A 40 0.24 -13.22 -7.62
C VAL A 40 -0.10 -14.47 -6.82
N VAL A 41 -1.15 -15.18 -7.20
CA VAL A 41 -1.60 -16.40 -6.52
C VAL A 41 -1.58 -17.56 -7.52
N GLN A 42 -0.71 -18.54 -7.29
CA GLN A 42 -0.66 -19.77 -8.07
C GLN A 42 -1.39 -20.90 -7.33
N PHE A 43 -2.41 -21.45 -7.98
CA PHE A 43 -3.22 -22.53 -7.43
C PHE A 43 -2.60 -23.90 -7.74
N ALA A 44 -3.17 -24.95 -7.13
CA ALA A 44 -2.68 -26.33 -7.22
C ALA A 44 -2.58 -26.88 -8.65
N ASP A 45 -3.42 -26.41 -9.56
CA ASP A 45 -3.45 -26.78 -10.98
C ASP A 45 -2.42 -26.01 -11.82
N GLY A 46 -1.71 -25.04 -11.24
CA GLY A 46 -0.77 -24.14 -11.91
C GLY A 46 -1.42 -22.88 -12.48
N THR A 47 -2.74 -22.75 -12.41
CA THR A 47 -3.43 -21.51 -12.79
C THR A 47 -2.97 -20.38 -11.88
N THR A 48 -2.73 -19.21 -12.45
CA THR A 48 -2.30 -18.02 -11.72
C THR A 48 -3.33 -16.92 -11.82
N ASP A 49 -3.66 -16.31 -10.67
CA ASP A 49 -4.45 -15.10 -10.57
C ASP A 49 -3.56 -13.93 -10.15
N VAL A 50 -3.64 -12.80 -10.85
CA VAL A 50 -2.82 -11.61 -10.61
C VAL A 50 -3.73 -10.43 -10.32
N ARG A 51 -3.60 -9.88 -9.12
CA ARG A 51 -4.42 -8.76 -8.64
C ARG A 51 -3.55 -7.56 -8.36
N ARG A 52 -3.87 -6.42 -8.99
CA ARG A 52 -3.30 -5.14 -8.58
C ARG A 52 -4.13 -4.59 -7.43
N ILE A 53 -3.45 -4.17 -6.37
CA ILE A 53 -4.06 -3.51 -5.21
C ILE A 53 -3.56 -2.07 -5.11
N SER A 54 -4.29 -1.26 -4.35
CA SER A 54 -3.91 0.11 -4.04
C SER A 54 -4.06 0.37 -2.54
N PHE A 55 -3.21 1.23 -1.99
CA PHE A 55 -3.21 1.58 -0.58
C PHE A 55 -2.63 2.98 -0.37
N THR A 56 -3.05 3.68 0.69
CA THR A 56 -2.60 5.05 0.99
C THR A 56 -1.60 5.10 2.12
N GLU A 57 -1.50 4.01 2.89
CA GLU A 57 -0.52 3.82 3.95
C GLU A 57 0.89 3.71 3.37
N PRO A 58 1.95 4.13 4.09
CA PRO A 58 3.33 3.99 3.62
C PRO A 58 3.71 2.54 3.31
N SER A 59 3.15 1.60 4.05
CA SER A 59 3.24 0.16 3.83
C SER A 59 2.01 -0.56 4.37
N ILE A 60 1.78 -1.78 3.89
CA ILE A 60 0.80 -2.73 4.43
C ILE A 60 1.47 -4.08 4.68
N SER A 61 0.87 -4.97 5.46
CA SER A 61 1.43 -6.32 5.59
C SER A 61 1.20 -7.16 4.33
N GLY A 62 2.01 -8.19 4.09
CA GLY A 62 1.78 -9.17 3.02
C GLY A 62 0.42 -9.87 3.11
N LEU A 63 -0.03 -10.13 4.34
CA LEU A 63 -1.36 -10.70 4.59
C LEU A 63 -2.47 -9.71 4.24
N GLU A 64 -2.30 -8.44 4.58
CA GLU A 64 -3.25 -7.38 4.19
C GLU A 64 -3.26 -7.17 2.67
N ALA A 65 -2.11 -7.28 2.01
CA ALA A 65 -2.03 -7.23 0.55
C ALA A 65 -2.88 -8.35 -0.09
N LEU A 66 -2.79 -9.58 0.42
CA LEU A 66 -3.63 -10.69 -0.04
C LEU A 66 -5.13 -10.42 0.19
N ARG A 67 -5.52 -9.85 1.34
CA ARG A 67 -6.92 -9.48 1.61
C ARG A 67 -7.44 -8.41 0.63
N ARG A 68 -6.64 -7.39 0.35
CA ARG A 68 -6.99 -6.32 -0.61
C ARG A 68 -7.04 -6.80 -2.06
N ALA A 69 -6.45 -7.96 -2.37
CA ALA A 69 -6.58 -8.60 -3.67
C ALA A 69 -8.03 -9.03 -3.98
N GLY A 70 -8.93 -9.01 -2.98
CA GLY A 70 -10.34 -9.35 -3.13
C GLY A 70 -10.60 -10.86 -3.17
N LEU A 71 -9.62 -11.66 -2.75
CA LEU A 71 -9.73 -13.11 -2.68
C LEU A 71 -10.34 -13.54 -1.35
N ALA A 72 -11.19 -14.56 -1.38
CA ALA A 72 -11.68 -15.19 -0.16
C ALA A 72 -10.51 -15.93 0.52
N ILE A 73 -10.26 -15.65 1.80
CA ILE A 73 -9.18 -16.31 2.55
C ILE A 73 -9.69 -16.92 3.85
N GLU A 74 -9.14 -18.07 4.22
CA GLU A 74 -9.18 -18.58 5.58
C GLU A 74 -7.76 -18.53 6.17
N GLU A 75 -7.65 -18.07 7.40
CA GLU A 75 -6.38 -17.92 8.11
C GLU A 75 -6.48 -18.40 9.55
N ARG A 76 -5.34 -18.80 10.12
CA ARG A 76 -5.18 -19.08 11.54
C ARG A 76 -3.79 -18.66 11.99
N ALA A 77 -3.73 -17.86 13.04
CA ALA A 77 -2.48 -17.43 13.68
C ALA A 77 -1.44 -16.86 12.68
N GLY A 78 -1.91 -16.12 11.66
CA GLY A 78 -1.04 -15.51 10.63
C GLY A 78 -0.64 -16.42 9.47
N ALA A 79 -1.00 -17.71 9.50
CA ALA A 79 -0.88 -18.61 8.36
C ALA A 79 -2.13 -18.53 7.47
N VAL A 80 -1.93 -18.50 6.16
CA VAL A 80 -3.02 -18.63 5.17
C VAL A 80 -3.28 -20.12 4.96
N CYS A 81 -4.51 -20.54 5.22
CA CYS A 81 -4.91 -21.95 5.21
C CYS A 81 -5.61 -22.28 3.89
N ARG A 82 -6.43 -21.35 3.41
CA ARG A 82 -7.16 -21.45 2.15
C ARG A 82 -7.21 -20.10 1.44
N VAL A 83 -7.13 -20.14 0.12
CA VAL A 83 -7.44 -19.03 -0.77
C VAL A 83 -8.47 -19.54 -1.78
N GLU A 84 -9.57 -18.80 -1.93
CA GLU A 84 -10.76 -19.22 -2.68
C GLU A 84 -11.25 -20.60 -2.21
N ARG A 85 -11.13 -21.61 -3.07
CA ARG A 85 -11.53 -22.99 -2.80
C ARG A 85 -10.35 -23.94 -2.59
N VAL A 86 -9.12 -23.41 -2.59
CA VAL A 86 -7.89 -24.21 -2.57
C VAL A 86 -7.18 -24.06 -1.23
N GLY A 87 -6.96 -25.19 -0.58
CA GLY A 87 -6.24 -25.30 0.68
C GLY A 87 -7.08 -25.94 1.78
N CYS A 88 -6.54 -25.89 2.99
CA CYS A 88 -7.08 -26.54 4.16
C CYS A 88 -8.01 -25.60 4.95
N PRO A 89 -8.99 -26.15 5.70
CA PRO A 89 -9.81 -25.36 6.60
C PRO A 89 -8.94 -24.73 7.70
N ALA A 90 -9.34 -23.57 8.23
CA ALA A 90 -8.63 -22.92 9.33
C ALA A 90 -8.45 -23.84 10.56
N ALA A 91 -9.33 -24.84 10.75
CA ALA A 91 -9.25 -25.84 11.82
C ALA A 91 -7.96 -26.69 11.80
N ASP A 92 -7.37 -26.89 10.62
CA ASP A 92 -6.14 -27.64 10.41
C ASP A 92 -5.46 -27.16 9.12
N CYS A 93 -4.73 -26.04 9.20
CA CYS A 93 -4.16 -25.37 8.02
C CYS A 93 -3.11 -26.19 7.26
N PHE A 94 -2.60 -27.26 7.88
CA PHE A 94 -1.57 -28.13 7.32
C PHE A 94 -2.10 -29.55 7.07
N CYS A 95 -3.42 -29.71 6.92
CA CYS A 95 -4.11 -30.97 6.66
C CYS A 95 -3.58 -31.75 5.45
N ALA A 96 -2.90 -31.07 4.52
CA ALA A 96 -2.36 -31.61 3.28
C ALA A 96 -0.82 -31.63 3.24
N ALA A 97 -0.16 -31.58 4.41
CA ALA A 97 1.30 -31.58 4.49
C ALA A 97 1.94 -32.67 3.57
N PRO A 98 2.99 -32.33 2.80
CA PRO A 98 3.79 -31.11 2.87
C PRO A 98 3.22 -29.92 2.06
N GLN A 99 2.01 -30.02 1.51
CA GLN A 99 1.40 -28.91 0.77
C GLN A 99 0.79 -27.87 1.72
N TYR A 100 1.12 -26.60 1.49
CA TYR A 100 0.57 -25.44 2.19
C TYR A 100 0.64 -24.20 1.29
N TRP A 101 0.01 -23.10 1.70
CA TRP A 101 0.18 -21.80 1.06
C TRP A 101 1.51 -21.18 1.47
N ALA A 102 2.48 -21.25 0.57
CA ALA A 102 3.79 -20.65 0.70
C ALA A 102 3.77 -19.19 0.21
N TYR A 103 4.54 -18.34 0.88
CA TYR A 103 4.63 -16.90 0.60
C TYR A 103 5.99 -16.54 0.00
N TYR A 104 6.00 -15.68 -1.01
CA TYR A 104 7.16 -15.33 -1.81
C TYR A 104 7.22 -13.83 -2.07
N HIS A 105 8.43 -13.32 -2.27
CA HIS A 105 8.68 -11.98 -2.77
C HIS A 105 9.28 -12.07 -4.17
N GLN A 106 8.83 -11.22 -5.08
CA GLN A 106 9.54 -11.01 -6.33
C GLN A 106 10.69 -10.03 -6.08
N ARG A 107 11.92 -10.48 -6.37
CA ARG A 107 13.12 -9.63 -6.25
C ARG A 107 14.07 -9.92 -7.41
N GLY A 108 14.40 -8.90 -8.18
CA GLY A 108 15.36 -9.02 -9.29
C GLY A 108 14.93 -10.00 -10.37
N GLY A 109 13.62 -10.11 -10.64
CA GLY A 109 13.10 -11.04 -11.65
C GLY A 109 12.90 -12.48 -11.16
N GLN A 110 13.19 -12.77 -9.89
CA GLN A 110 13.12 -14.11 -9.32
C GLN A 110 12.20 -14.15 -8.10
N TRP A 111 11.51 -15.27 -7.93
CA TRP A 111 10.74 -15.54 -6.72
C TRP A 111 11.66 -16.02 -5.60
N GLN A 112 11.52 -15.41 -4.43
CA GLN A 112 12.28 -15.75 -3.23
C GLN A 112 11.31 -16.13 -2.13
N TYR A 113 11.49 -17.32 -1.55
CA TYR A 113 10.68 -17.75 -0.41
C TYR A 113 10.83 -16.76 0.74
N ALA A 114 9.70 -16.35 1.32
CA ALA A 114 9.69 -15.38 2.39
C ALA A 114 10.22 -16.02 3.70
N THR A 115 11.27 -15.43 4.27
CA THR A 115 11.78 -15.82 5.60
C THR A 115 11.03 -15.15 6.74
N THR A 116 10.23 -14.13 6.42
CA THR A 116 9.34 -13.42 7.35
C THR A 116 7.89 -13.72 6.98
N GLY A 117 7.06 -14.06 7.97
CA GLY A 117 5.64 -14.34 7.72
C GLY A 117 4.89 -13.12 7.16
N ALA A 118 3.90 -13.37 6.31
CA ALA A 118 3.16 -12.32 5.59
C ALA A 118 2.45 -11.31 6.51
N ALA A 119 2.05 -11.72 7.72
CA ALA A 119 1.47 -10.80 8.69
C ALA A 119 2.47 -9.75 9.22
N ALA A 120 3.77 -10.04 9.18
CA ALA A 120 4.83 -9.19 9.70
C ALA A 120 5.61 -8.46 8.60
N TYR A 121 5.77 -9.06 7.42
CA TYR A 121 6.47 -8.45 6.30
C TYR A 121 5.75 -7.19 5.80
N GLN A 122 6.51 -6.13 5.52
CA GLN A 122 5.98 -4.84 5.03
C GLN A 122 6.12 -4.74 3.51
N VAL A 123 4.97 -4.62 2.85
CA VAL A 123 4.80 -4.39 1.42
C VAL A 123 4.72 -2.88 1.18
N THR A 124 5.56 -2.38 0.28
CA THR A 124 5.63 -0.97 -0.12
C THR A 124 5.19 -0.79 -1.57
N ASP A 125 5.13 0.46 -2.02
CA ASP A 125 4.82 0.79 -3.42
C ASP A 125 5.73 0.04 -4.41
N GLY A 126 5.15 -0.42 -5.52
CA GLY A 126 5.79 -1.18 -6.59
C GLY A 126 6.08 -2.65 -6.27
N ALA A 127 5.79 -3.12 -5.06
CA ALA A 127 6.08 -4.50 -4.66
C ALA A 127 5.23 -5.53 -5.44
N VAL A 128 5.79 -6.73 -5.61
CA VAL A 128 5.10 -7.88 -6.17
C VAL A 128 5.25 -9.05 -5.21
N GLU A 129 4.13 -9.48 -4.67
CA GLU A 129 4.01 -10.50 -3.63
C GLU A 129 3.40 -11.76 -4.22
N GLY A 130 3.91 -12.93 -3.83
CA GLY A 130 3.55 -14.22 -4.40
C GLY A 130 2.99 -15.18 -3.36
N TRP A 131 1.98 -15.94 -3.73
CA TRP A 131 1.42 -17.03 -2.96
C TRP A 131 1.32 -18.27 -3.83
N SER A 132 1.70 -19.44 -3.31
CA SER A 132 1.56 -20.69 -4.05
C SER A 132 1.16 -21.84 -3.17
N TRP A 133 0.27 -22.69 -3.68
CA TRP A 133 -0.15 -23.91 -3.01
C TRP A 133 0.71 -25.11 -3.44
N GLY A 134 1.50 -25.65 -2.51
CA GLY A 134 2.16 -26.96 -2.65
C GLY A 134 3.29 -27.07 -3.68
N ARG A 135 3.58 -26.02 -4.45
CA ARG A 135 4.72 -25.90 -5.38
C ARG A 135 5.41 -24.55 -5.23
N ALA A 136 6.69 -24.45 -5.58
CA ALA A 136 7.39 -23.17 -5.56
C ALA A 136 7.08 -22.32 -6.81
N LEU A 137 7.10 -20.99 -6.63
CA LEU A 137 7.03 -20.00 -7.71
C LEU A 137 8.40 -19.78 -8.36
#